data_AF-A0A5B0N6B2-F1
#
_entry.id   AF-A0A5B0N6B2-F1
#
_cell.length_a   1.000
_cell.length_b   1.000
_cell.length_c   1.000
_cell.angle_alpha   90.00
_cell.angle_beta   90.00
_cell.angle_gamma   90.00
#
_symmetry.space_group_name_H-M   'P 1'
#
loop_
_entity.id
_entity.type
_entity.pdbx_description
1 polymer ?
#
loop_
_entity_poly.entity_id
_entity_poly.type
_entity_poly.pdbx_seq_one_letter_code
_entity_poly.pdbx_strand_id
1 'polypeptide(L)'
;MAMQFSLPGLVPIIQKACSDDETDEEVTQIRSPNSKTQVQKYCQVRQLPWRSKDLTTIFRWLDKKRGIQSNGNPKSRQGNLPRIRRRPIPPIDSIIPPAKGLPRGSFDQEWLDSQATFTVDALNILENSDVTIRKALRKANSE
;
A
#
# COMPACT_ATOMS: atom_id res chain seq x y z
N MET A 1 13.03 17.06 -16.92
CA MET A 1 13.46 15.68 -16.62
C MET A 1 12.88 15.26 -15.28
N ALA A 2 11.91 14.34 -15.26
CA ALA A 2 11.40 13.81 -14.00
C ALA A 2 12.47 12.91 -13.38
N MET A 3 13.05 13.34 -12.26
CA MET A 3 13.97 12.52 -11.47
C MET A 3 13.23 11.23 -11.09
N GLN A 4 13.59 10.13 -11.76
CA GLN A 4 13.12 8.78 -11.44
C GLN A 4 13.79 8.39 -10.13
N PHE A 5 13.18 8.77 -9.02
CA PHE A 5 13.64 8.40 -7.69
C PHE A 5 13.44 6.90 -7.51
N SER A 6 14.49 6.15 -7.80
CA SER A 6 14.61 4.77 -7.40
C SER A 6 14.52 4.72 -5.87
N LEU A 7 13.46 4.11 -5.35
CA LEU A 7 13.32 3.67 -3.95
C LEU A 7 13.65 2.16 -3.86
N PRO A 8 14.81 1.68 -4.35
CA PRO A 8 15.02 0.25 -4.56
C PRO A 8 14.97 -0.53 -3.25
N GLY A 9 15.36 0.10 -2.13
CA GLY A 9 15.24 -0.49 -0.79
C GLY A 9 13.81 -0.54 -0.23
N LEU A 10 12.87 0.26 -0.76
CA LEU A 10 11.48 0.29 -0.28
C LEU A 10 10.62 -0.74 -1.02
N VAL A 11 10.98 -1.11 -2.24
CA VAL A 11 10.27 -2.14 -3.03
C VAL A 11 10.07 -3.46 -2.27
N PRO A 12 11.10 -4.08 -1.66
CA PRO A 12 10.91 -5.32 -0.91
C PRO A 12 10.00 -5.15 0.33
N ILE A 13 10.04 -3.98 0.96
CA ILE A 13 9.15 -3.64 2.09
C ILE A 13 7.72 -3.50 1.59
N ILE A 14 7.52 -2.80 0.48
CA ILE A 14 6.23 -2.60 -0.16
C ILE A 14 5.59 -3.94 -0.53
N GLN A 15 6.35 -4.83 -1.18
CA GLN A 15 5.86 -6.15 -1.58
C GLN A 15 5.34 -6.97 -0.40
N LYS A 16 6.01 -6.88 0.75
CA LYS A 16 5.67 -7.62 1.97
C LYS A 16 4.63 -6.93 2.86
N ALA A 17 4.44 -5.62 2.72
CA ALA A 17 3.57 -4.80 3.59
C ALA A 17 2.33 -4.23 2.87
N CYS A 18 1.95 -4.81 1.73
CA CYS A 18 0.75 -4.46 0.99
C CYS A 18 -0.44 -5.34 1.38
N SER A 19 -1.61 -4.71 1.54
CA SER A 19 -2.91 -5.37 1.77
C SER A 19 -3.78 -5.48 0.51
N ASP A 20 -3.19 -5.37 -0.68
CA ASP A 20 -3.92 -5.27 -1.96
C ASP A 20 -4.64 -6.57 -2.35
N ASP A 21 -4.28 -7.70 -1.72
CA ASP A 21 -4.68 -9.05 -2.14
C ASP A 21 -5.99 -9.56 -1.48
N GLU A 22 -6.57 -8.80 -0.55
CA GLU A 22 -7.73 -9.27 0.24
C GLU A 22 -9.11 -8.90 -0.31
N THR A 23 -9.20 -8.03 -1.32
CA THR A 23 -10.52 -7.54 -1.76
C THR A 23 -10.57 -7.19 -3.24
N ASP A 24 -11.13 -8.11 -4.02
CA ASP A 24 -11.63 -7.86 -5.37
C ASP A 24 -13.16 -7.77 -5.31
N GLU A 25 -13.68 -6.66 -4.79
CA GLU A 25 -15.08 -6.29 -5.07
C GLU A 25 -15.13 -5.77 -6.51
N GLU A 26 -15.17 -6.70 -7.47
CA GLU A 26 -15.62 -6.41 -8.83
C GLU A 26 -17.07 -5.92 -8.72
N VAL A 27 -17.28 -4.59 -8.71
CA VAL A 27 -18.62 -3.99 -8.66
C VAL A 27 -19.51 -4.66 -9.72
N THR A 28 -20.65 -5.19 -9.28
CA THR A 28 -21.66 -5.77 -10.16
C THR A 28 -22.07 -4.74 -11.20
N GLN A 29 -21.86 -5.09 -12.47
CA GLN A 29 -22.07 -4.22 -13.62
C GLN A 29 -23.47 -3.60 -13.63
N ILE A 30 -23.56 -2.27 -13.76
CA ILE A 30 -24.74 -1.66 -14.39
C ILE A 30 -24.54 -1.87 -15.90
N ARG A 31 -24.99 -3.03 -16.41
CA ARG A 31 -24.93 -3.33 -17.84
C ARG A 31 -25.90 -2.41 -18.58
N SER A 32 -25.37 -1.59 -19.49
CA SER A 32 -26.15 -1.16 -20.65
C SER A 32 -25.89 -2.18 -21.77
N PRO A 33 -26.92 -2.80 -22.37
CA PRO A 33 -26.76 -3.95 -23.26
C PRO A 33 -25.99 -3.65 -24.57
N ASN A 34 -25.73 -2.38 -24.89
CA ASN A 34 -25.15 -1.96 -26.19
C ASN A 34 -23.75 -1.34 -26.12
N SER A 35 -23.03 -1.44 -25.00
CA SER A 35 -21.74 -0.75 -24.85
C SER A 35 -20.58 -1.73 -24.60
N LYS A 36 -19.54 -1.64 -25.44
CA LYS A 36 -18.19 -2.20 -25.16
C LYS A 36 -17.50 -1.37 -24.05
N THR A 37 -18.20 -1.07 -22.96
CA THR A 37 -17.68 -0.19 -21.90
C THR A 37 -16.65 -0.97 -21.10
N GLN A 38 -15.44 -0.43 -21.03
CA GLN A 38 -14.44 -0.93 -20.11
C GLN A 38 -14.95 -0.75 -18.68
N VAL A 39 -14.98 -1.84 -17.90
CA VAL A 39 -15.39 -1.80 -16.49
C VAL A 39 -14.23 -1.28 -15.66
N GLN A 40 -14.49 -0.22 -14.88
CA GLN A 40 -13.52 0.28 -13.91
C GLN A 40 -13.45 -0.67 -12.71
N LYS A 41 -12.29 -1.31 -12.52
CA LYS A 41 -12.04 -2.17 -11.36
C LYS A 41 -11.59 -1.36 -10.15
N TYR A 42 -11.93 -1.84 -8.96
CA TYR A 42 -11.50 -1.24 -7.69
C TYR A 42 -10.76 -2.28 -6.83
N CYS A 43 -9.85 -1.83 -5.97
CA CYS A 43 -9.38 -2.62 -4.83
C CYS A 43 -9.59 -1.83 -3.55
N GLN A 44 -10.06 -2.51 -2.51
CA GLN A 44 -10.10 -1.94 -1.18
C GLN A 44 -8.77 -2.22 -0.47
N VAL A 45 -8.08 -1.16 -0.07
CA VAL A 45 -6.84 -1.23 0.69
C VAL A 45 -7.20 -1.22 2.18
N ARG A 46 -7.20 -2.41 2.78
CA ARG A 46 -7.47 -2.60 4.21
C ARG A 46 -6.31 -2.10 5.07
N GLN A 47 -6.62 -1.77 6.32
CA GLN A 47 -5.63 -1.40 7.33
C GLN A 47 -4.93 -2.65 7.84
N LEU A 48 -3.60 -2.64 7.87
CA LEU A 48 -2.82 -3.72 8.50
C LEU A 48 -2.55 -3.29 9.93
N PRO A 49 -3.13 -3.93 10.97
CA PRO A 49 -2.98 -3.49 12.35
C PRO A 49 -1.53 -3.51 12.83
N TRP A 50 -0.75 -4.45 12.32
CA TRP A 50 0.67 -4.60 12.63
C TRP A 50 1.56 -3.58 11.92
N ARG A 51 1.08 -2.87 10.89
CA ARG A 51 1.91 -1.98 10.08
C ARG A 51 2.06 -0.62 10.75
N SER A 52 3.29 -0.11 10.80
CA SER A 52 3.59 1.20 11.38
C SER A 52 2.79 2.33 10.73
N LYS A 53 2.48 3.34 11.55
CA LYS A 53 1.83 4.59 11.11
C LYS A 53 2.65 5.29 10.02
N ASP A 54 3.98 5.22 10.11
CA ASP A 54 4.92 5.78 9.12
C ASP A 54 4.79 5.11 7.76
N LEU A 55 4.82 3.77 7.71
CA LEU A 55 4.61 3.04 6.46
C LEU A 55 3.23 3.35 5.87
N THR A 56 2.20 3.40 6.71
CA THR A 56 0.85 3.75 6.26
C THR A 56 0.80 5.14 5.61
N THR A 57 1.52 6.12 6.17
CA THR A 57 1.68 7.47 5.58
C THR A 57 2.40 7.42 4.23
N ILE A 58 3.50 6.68 4.13
CA ILE A 58 4.24 6.49 2.88
C ILE A 58 3.34 5.88 1.80
N PHE A 59 2.56 4.84 2.13
CA PHE A 59 1.62 4.22 1.20
C PHE A 59 0.53 5.19 0.73
N ARG A 60 -0.04 6.01 1.63
CA ARG A 60 -1.01 7.06 1.25
C ARG A 60 -0.39 8.10 0.33
N TRP A 61 0.85 8.51 0.58
CA TRP A 61 1.59 9.44 -0.28
C TRP A 61 1.85 8.84 -1.68
N LEU A 62 2.22 7.55 -1.77
CA LEU A 62 2.37 6.84 -3.04
C LEU A 62 1.06 6.78 -3.82
N ASP A 63 -0.06 6.47 -3.15
CA ASP A 63 -1.39 6.47 -3.77
C ASP A 63 -1.76 7.86 -4.33
N LYS A 64 -1.50 8.93 -3.56
CA LYS A 64 -1.72 10.32 -3.99
C LYS A 64 -0.89 10.67 -5.23
N LYS A 65 0.41 10.36 -5.22
CA LYS A 65 1.30 10.58 -6.37
C LYS A 65 0.83 9.84 -7.62
N ARG A 66 0.41 8.58 -7.46
CA ARG A 66 -0.17 7.79 -8.56
C ARG A 66 -1.41 8.44 -9.15
N GLY A 67 -2.31 8.95 -8.30
CA GLY A 67 -3.51 9.67 -8.73
C GLY A 67 -3.21 10.96 -9.51
N ILE A 68 -2.23 11.75 -9.03
CA ILE A 68 -1.78 12.97 -9.74
C ILE A 68 -1.22 12.61 -11.12
N GLN A 69 -0.37 11.57 -11.19
CA GLN A 69 0.23 11.12 -12.44
C GLN A 69 -0.80 10.60 -13.45
N SER A 70 -1.82 9.85 -12.98
CA SER A 70 -2.88 9.36 -13.88
C SER A 70 -3.75 10.48 -14.42
N ASN A 71 -3.96 11.55 -13.64
CA ASN A 71 -4.80 12.68 -14.07
C ASN A 71 -4.05 13.67 -14.99
N GLY A 72 -2.72 13.75 -14.88
CA GLY A 72 -1.92 14.72 -15.63
C GLY A 72 -1.51 14.32 -17.06
N ASN A 73 -1.64 13.05 -17.44
CA ASN A 73 -1.18 12.58 -18.76
C ASN A 73 -2.26 11.74 -19.48
N PRO A 74 -3.26 12.39 -20.10
CA PRO A 74 -4.44 11.73 -20.66
C PRO A 74 -4.22 11.12 -22.05
N LYS A 75 -2.96 10.92 -22.51
CA LYS A 75 -2.70 10.20 -23.78
C LYS A 75 -3.51 8.90 -23.72
N SER A 76 -4.48 8.77 -24.64
CA SER A 76 -5.56 7.80 -24.53
C SER A 76 -4.98 6.42 -24.26
N ARG A 77 -5.25 5.91 -23.06
CA ARG A 77 -4.73 4.61 -22.66
C ARG A 77 -5.51 3.56 -23.44
N GLN A 78 -4.83 2.79 -24.29
CA GLN A 78 -5.40 1.61 -24.92
C GLN A 78 -5.30 0.42 -23.95
N GLY A 79 -6.37 -0.36 -23.83
CA GLY A 79 -6.45 -1.52 -22.93
C GLY A 79 -7.27 -1.29 -21.67
N ASN A 80 -7.29 -2.27 -20.76
CA ASN A 80 -8.13 -2.25 -19.56
C ASN A 80 -7.84 -1.05 -18.65
N LEU A 81 -8.90 -0.47 -18.08
CA LEU A 81 -8.77 0.58 -17.08
C LEU A 81 -7.94 0.08 -15.88
N PRO A 82 -6.98 0.87 -15.38
CA PRO A 82 -6.20 0.49 -14.21
C PRO A 82 -7.11 0.38 -12.99
N ARG A 83 -6.87 -0.62 -12.13
CA ARG A 83 -7.61 -0.75 -10.87
C ARG A 83 -7.38 0.48 -9.99
N ILE A 84 -8.46 1.07 -9.47
CA ILE A 84 -8.43 2.21 -8.55
C ILE A 84 -8.39 1.69 -7.10
N ARG A 85 -7.37 2.11 -6.35
CA ARG A 85 -7.22 1.81 -4.92
C ARG A 85 -8.12 2.72 -4.11
N ARG A 86 -8.96 2.14 -3.24
CA ARG A 86 -9.85 2.86 -2.30
C ARG A 86 -9.52 2.44 -0.88
N ARG A 87 -9.56 3.38 0.07
CA ARG A 87 -9.42 3.10 1.50
C ARG A 87 -10.78 3.36 2.15
N PRO A 88 -11.45 2.34 2.73
CA PRO A 88 -12.77 2.53 3.34
C PRO A 88 -12.67 3.47 4.54
N ILE A 89 -13.76 4.20 4.79
CA ILE A 89 -13.97 5.04 5.96
C ILE A 89 -15.31 4.59 6.57
N PRO A 90 -15.33 3.98 7.77
CA PRO A 90 -14.19 3.71 8.65
C PRO A 90 -13.19 2.69 8.07
N PRO A 91 -11.92 2.69 8.53
CA PRO A 91 -10.94 1.70 8.11
C PRO A 91 -11.40 0.27 8.45
N ILE A 92 -11.16 -0.66 7.53
CA ILE A 92 -11.42 -2.08 7.73
C ILE A 92 -10.08 -2.77 7.97
N ASP A 93 -9.97 -3.51 9.05
CA ASP A 93 -8.77 -4.26 9.38
C ASP A 93 -8.61 -5.49 8.47
N SER A 94 -7.38 -5.71 8.07
CA SER A 94 -6.89 -6.83 7.28
C SER A 94 -6.65 -8.04 8.18
N ILE A 95 -6.85 -9.24 7.65
CA ILE A 95 -6.47 -10.49 8.30
C ILE A 95 -5.10 -10.99 7.83
N ILE A 96 -4.41 -10.25 6.95
CA ILE A 96 -3.07 -10.60 6.48
C ILE A 96 -2.10 -10.59 7.66
N PRO A 97 -1.41 -11.72 7.91
CA PRO A 97 -0.43 -11.79 8.97
C PRO A 97 0.80 -10.91 8.68
N PRO A 98 1.50 -10.46 9.71
CA PRO A 98 2.77 -9.75 9.59
C PRO A 98 3.79 -10.53 8.76
N ALA A 99 4.45 -9.85 7.82
CA ALA A 99 5.47 -10.47 6.99
C ALA A 99 6.82 -10.59 7.71
N LYS A 100 7.52 -11.69 7.43
CA LYS A 100 8.84 -12.00 8.01
C LYS A 100 9.98 -11.23 7.34
N GLY A 101 11.02 -10.93 8.11
CA GLY A 101 12.22 -10.25 7.61
C GLY A 101 11.94 -8.83 7.16
N LEU A 102 11.03 -8.13 7.84
CA LEU A 102 10.79 -6.71 7.66
C LEU A 102 11.62 -5.90 8.67
N PRO A 103 12.01 -4.66 8.31
CA PRO A 103 12.60 -3.70 9.25
C PRO A 103 11.72 -3.48 10.47
N ARG A 104 12.33 -3.23 11.63
CA ARG A 104 11.62 -2.94 12.89
C ARG A 104 10.62 -1.79 12.76
N GLY A 105 10.97 -0.74 12.02
CA GLY A 105 10.11 0.41 11.72
C GLY A 105 8.97 0.13 10.76
N SER A 106 8.84 -1.10 10.26
CA SER A 106 7.65 -1.55 9.50
C SER A 106 6.48 -1.90 10.41
N PHE A 107 6.76 -2.15 11.68
CA PHE A 107 5.79 -2.63 12.64
C PHE A 107 5.32 -1.50 13.55
N ASP A 108 4.05 -1.54 13.93
CA ASP A 108 3.52 -0.67 14.97
C ASP A 108 4.02 -1.14 16.34
N GLN A 109 4.46 -0.19 17.16
CA GLN A 109 5.07 -0.49 18.46
C GLN A 109 4.03 -1.01 19.45
N GLU A 110 2.84 -0.40 19.50
CA GLU A 110 1.75 -0.83 20.38
C GLU A 110 1.31 -2.25 19.99
N TRP A 111 1.26 -2.54 18.69
CA TRP A 111 1.00 -3.88 18.20
C TRP A 111 2.07 -4.87 18.65
N LEU A 112 3.36 -4.58 18.49
CA LEU A 112 4.44 -5.48 18.90
C LEU A 112 4.45 -5.74 20.41
N ASP A 113 4.20 -4.73 21.23
CA ASP A 113 4.15 -4.86 22.68
C ASP A 113 2.96 -5.71 23.16
N SER A 114 1.89 -5.79 22.36
CA SER A 114 0.75 -6.67 22.62
C SER A 114 0.98 -8.14 22.21
N GLN A 115 2.02 -8.42 21.42
CA GLN A 115 2.29 -9.77 20.93
C GLN A 115 3.13 -10.59 21.91
N ALA A 116 2.93 -11.90 21.90
CA ALA A 116 3.78 -12.82 22.63
C ALA A 116 5.20 -12.85 22.05
N THR A 117 6.21 -13.03 22.91
CA THR A 117 7.64 -13.05 22.52
C THR A 117 7.91 -14.04 21.39
N PHE A 118 7.34 -15.25 21.45
CA PHE A 118 7.52 -16.28 20.41
C PHE A 118 7.01 -15.82 19.04
N THR A 119 5.92 -15.03 19.00
CA THR A 119 5.35 -14.50 17.75
C THR A 119 6.30 -13.47 17.16
N VAL A 120 6.83 -12.57 18.00
CA VAL A 120 7.79 -11.53 17.58
C VAL A 120 9.08 -12.15 17.06
N ASP A 121 9.61 -13.15 17.76
CA ASP A 121 10.82 -13.87 17.34
C ASP A 121 10.62 -14.57 15.98
N ALA A 122 9.45 -15.15 15.75
CA ALA A 122 9.11 -15.81 14.48
C ALA A 122 9.07 -14.86 13.28
N LEU A 123 8.97 -13.54 13.51
CA LEU A 123 9.00 -12.53 12.45
C LEU A 123 10.40 -12.25 11.91
N ASN A 124 11.47 -12.65 12.61
CA ASN A 124 12.86 -12.37 12.22
C ASN A 124 13.06 -10.88 11.87
N ILE A 125 12.74 -10.00 12.81
CA ILE A 125 12.73 -8.55 12.59
C ILE A 125 14.16 -8.02 12.35
N LEU A 126 14.32 -7.12 11.38
CA LEU A 126 15.61 -6.53 11.03
C LEU A 126 15.83 -5.20 11.77
N GLU A 127 16.59 -5.23 12.87
CA GLU A 127 16.80 -4.08 13.79
C GLU A 127 17.46 -2.83 13.17
N ASN A 128 18.30 -2.98 12.13
CA ASN A 128 19.12 -1.87 11.60
C ASN A 128 18.70 -1.34 10.20
N SER A 129 17.49 -1.65 9.73
CA SER A 129 17.10 -1.43 8.33
C SER A 129 16.09 -0.29 8.09
N ASP A 130 15.80 0.51 9.11
CA ASP A 130 14.77 1.56 9.08
C ASP A 130 15.16 2.82 8.29
N VAL A 131 16.43 2.93 7.88
CA VAL A 131 16.97 4.10 7.17
C VAL A 131 16.11 4.43 5.94
N THR A 132 15.67 3.40 5.21
CA THR A 132 14.86 3.55 4.01
C THR A 132 13.45 4.08 4.32
N ILE A 133 12.83 3.59 5.38
CA ILE A 133 11.49 4.03 5.83
C ILE A 133 11.56 5.49 6.26
N ARG A 134 12.53 5.85 7.10
CA ARG A 134 12.72 7.23 7.56
C ARG A 134 12.99 8.20 6.41
N LYS A 135 13.81 7.80 5.43
CA LYS A 135 14.09 8.61 4.23
C LYS A 135 12.82 8.83 3.39
N ALA A 136 12.03 7.78 3.19
CA ALA A 136 10.76 7.87 2.47
C ALA A 136 9.73 8.74 3.21
N LEU A 137 9.66 8.61 4.55
CA LEU A 137 8.75 9.40 5.39
C LEU A 137 9.08 10.90 5.35
N ARG A 138 10.37 11.27 5.48
CA ARG A 138 10.81 12.67 5.37
C ARG A 138 10.34 13.28 4.06
N LYS A 139 10.43 12.53 2.96
CA LYS A 139 9.96 12.98 1.65
C LYS A 139 8.44 13.12 1.60
N ALA A 140 7.70 12.15 2.13
CA ALA A 140 6.24 12.21 2.20
C ALA A 140 5.74 13.43 2.99
N ASN A 141 6.48 13.87 4.01
CA ASN A 141 6.16 15.04 4.83
C ASN A 141 6.64 16.38 4.25
N SER A 142 7.51 16.38 3.22
CA SER A 142 8.08 17.60 2.62
C SER A 142 7.27 18.15 1.43
N GLU A 143 6.14 17.51 1.09
CA GLU A 143 5.29 17.83 -0.07
C GLU A 143 3.83 18.03 0.33
#